data_AF-A0A3B0S5P4-F1
#
_entry.id   AF-A0A3B0S5P4-F1
#
_cell.length_a   1.000
_cell.length_b   1.000
_cell.length_c   1.000
_cell.angle_alpha   90.00
_cell.angle_beta   90.00
_cell.angle_gamma   90.00
#
_symmetry.space_group_name_H-M   'P 1'
#
loop_
_entity.id
_entity.type
_entity.pdbx_description
1 polymer ?
#
loop_
_entity_poly.entity_id
_entity_poly.type
_entity_poly.pdbx_seq_one_letter_code
_entity_poly.pdbx_strand_id
1 'polypeptide(L)'
;MAYPLTEKTDKTGTSISPLGYILIVIRVLGMILSLAICLPLHGLWRLFKLPSPWPRYFLWLVATNCGAVVKTDGIRLKQDVFYVSNHISWFDIPVIAGQTGCTFISQDGIANWPLIGFLCRINKTIFVSRTDPMQVANQIQIIREA
;
A
#
# COMPACT_ATOMS: atom_id res chain seq x y z
N MET A 1 30.69 -14.38 -9.56
CA MET A 1 29.74 -14.37 -10.70
C MET A 1 28.73 -13.27 -10.40
N ALA A 2 28.98 -12.05 -10.86
CA ALA A 2 28.14 -10.89 -10.56
C ALA A 2 26.85 -10.94 -11.38
N TYR A 3 25.69 -10.76 -10.72
CA TYR A 3 24.39 -10.66 -11.38
C TYR A 3 24.35 -9.41 -12.27
N PRO A 4 23.95 -9.50 -13.56
CA PRO A 4 23.83 -8.34 -14.44
C PRO A 4 22.47 -7.68 -14.19
N LEU A 5 22.32 -6.89 -13.13
CA LEU A 5 21.06 -6.17 -12.83
C LEU A 5 21.15 -4.65 -13.01
N THR A 6 22.22 -4.16 -13.64
CA THR A 6 22.33 -2.75 -14.04
C THR A 6 22.77 -2.63 -15.48
N GLU A 7 22.11 -3.38 -16.37
CA GLU A 7 21.99 -2.87 -17.73
C GLU A 7 21.09 -1.64 -17.66
N LYS A 8 21.73 -0.48 -17.83
CA LYS A 8 21.08 0.82 -17.92
C LYS A 8 20.16 0.72 -19.12
N THR A 9 18.88 0.38 -18.90
CA THR A 9 17.90 0.32 -19.98
C THR A 9 17.96 1.64 -20.71
N ASP A 10 18.48 1.60 -21.94
CA ASP A 10 18.48 2.73 -22.83
C ASP A 10 17.08 3.30 -22.83
N LYS A 11 16.97 4.62 -22.68
CA LYS A 11 15.70 5.33 -22.83
C LYS A 11 15.29 5.21 -24.29
N THR A 12 14.77 4.06 -24.70
CA THR A 12 14.03 3.91 -25.94
C THR A 12 12.84 4.84 -25.79
N GLY A 13 12.92 6.01 -26.43
CA GLY A 13 11.90 7.03 -26.44
C GLY A 13 10.67 6.56 -27.20
N THR A 14 9.99 5.54 -26.70
CA THR A 14 8.67 5.16 -27.17
C THR A 14 7.70 6.22 -26.66
N SER A 15 7.33 7.15 -27.55
CA SER A 15 6.27 8.12 -27.28
C SER A 15 5.00 7.37 -26.86
N ILE A 16 4.43 7.73 -25.71
CA ILE A 16 3.16 7.16 -25.26
C ILE A 16 2.09 7.50 -26.32
N SER A 17 1.37 6.48 -26.80
CA SER A 17 0.30 6.71 -27.78
C SER A 17 -0.80 7.59 -27.18
N PRO A 18 -1.58 8.35 -27.99
CA PRO A 18 -2.71 9.13 -27.49
C PRO A 18 -3.70 8.29 -26.66
N LEU A 19 -3.92 7.03 -27.06
CA LEU A 19 -4.71 6.07 -26.29
C LEU A 19 -4.08 5.72 -24.94
N GLY A 20 -2.75 5.63 -24.87
CA GLY A 20 -2.02 5.43 -23.62
C GLY A 20 -2.24 6.56 -22.62
N TYR A 21 -2.22 7.81 -23.08
CA TYR A 21 -2.56 8.96 -22.24
C TYR A 21 -4.01 8.91 -21.73
N ILE A 22 -4.96 8.54 -22.59
CA ILE A 22 -6.37 8.38 -22.19
C ILE A 22 -6.50 7.32 -21.10
N LEU A 23 -5.84 6.16 -21.25
CA LEU A 23 -5.86 5.11 -20.23
C LEU A 23 -5.25 5.59 -18.90
N ILE A 24 -4.13 6.31 -18.94
CA ILE A 24 -3.50 6.89 -17.73
C ILE A 24 -4.48 7.84 -17.03
N VAL A 25 -5.13 8.74 -17.78
CA VAL A 25 -6.11 9.68 -17.21
C VAL A 25 -7.28 8.93 -16.59
N ILE A 26 -7.82 7.92 -17.28
CA ILE A 26 -8.91 7.07 -16.76
C ILE A 26 -8.46 6.40 -15.46
N ARG A 27 -7.26 5.83 -15.40
CA ARG A 27 -6.76 5.20 -14.17
C ARG A 27 -6.59 6.24 -13.06
N VAL A 28 -5.97 7.38 -13.31
CA VAL A 28 -5.79 8.42 -12.28
C VAL A 28 -7.13 8.90 -11.73
N LEU A 29 -8.10 9.16 -12.60
CA LEU A 29 -9.47 9.51 -12.19
C LEU A 29 -10.13 8.40 -11.38
N GLY A 30 -9.94 7.14 -11.77
CA GLY A 30 -10.41 5.97 -11.01
C GLY A 30 -9.84 5.91 -9.60
N MET A 31 -8.56 6.26 -9.39
CA MET A 31 -7.95 6.30 -8.05
C MET A 31 -8.46 7.47 -7.22
N ILE A 32 -8.69 8.63 -7.84
CA ILE A 32 -9.28 9.79 -7.15
C ILE A 32 -10.70 9.47 -6.72
N LEU A 33 -11.49 8.87 -7.61
CA LEU A 33 -12.86 8.47 -7.32
C LEU A 33 -12.92 7.40 -6.23
N SER A 34 -12.04 6.40 -6.27
CA SER A 34 -11.99 5.38 -5.22
C SER A 34 -11.67 5.98 -3.86
N LEU A 35 -10.74 6.94 -3.79
CA LEU A 35 -10.44 7.67 -2.56
C LEU A 35 -11.65 8.51 -2.09
N ALA A 36 -12.27 9.26 -3.00
CA ALA A 36 -13.41 10.12 -2.72
C ALA A 36 -14.64 9.34 -2.20
N ILE A 37 -14.79 8.07 -2.60
CA ILE A 37 -15.86 7.18 -2.11
C ILE A 37 -15.45 6.49 -0.80
N CYS A 38 -14.26 5.89 -0.76
CA CYS A 38 -13.85 5.07 0.39
C CYS A 38 -13.59 5.90 1.65
N LEU A 39 -13.11 7.14 1.52
CA LEU A 39 -12.74 7.97 2.66
C LEU A 39 -13.97 8.45 3.48
N PRO A 40 -15.05 8.99 2.89
CA PRO A 40 -16.27 9.28 3.63
C PRO A 40 -16.91 8.03 4.25
N LEU A 41 -16.92 6.92 3.54
CA LEU A 41 -17.46 5.66 4.05
C LEU A 41 -16.62 5.12 5.22
N HIS A 42 -15.29 5.27 5.17
CA HIS A 42 -14.42 5.02 6.32
C HIS A 42 -14.84 5.89 7.51
N GLY A 43 -15.02 7.20 7.29
CA GLY A 43 -15.50 8.14 8.30
C GLY A 43 -16.81 7.71 8.95
N LEU A 44 -17.78 7.27 8.14
CA LEU A 44 -19.07 6.76 8.63
C LEU A 44 -18.90 5.54 9.54
N TRP A 45 -18.04 4.58 9.18
CA TRP A 45 -17.75 3.42 10.04
C TRP A 45 -17.10 3.81 11.36
N ARG A 46 -16.24 4.85 11.34
CA ARG A 46 -15.59 5.37 12.54
C ARG A 46 -16.59 6.03 13.50
N LEU A 47 -17.69 6.61 13.00
CA LEU A 47 -18.78 7.12 13.86
C LEU A 47 -19.42 5.98 14.68
N PHE A 48 -19.54 4.79 14.10
CA PHE A 48 -20.06 3.61 14.78
C PHE A 48 -19.00 2.79 15.54
N LYS A 49 -17.74 3.27 15.61
CA LYS A 49 -16.61 2.56 16.24
C LYS A 49 -16.37 1.13 15.70
N LEU A 50 -16.79 0.87 14.47
CA LEU A 50 -16.65 -0.45 13.83
C LEU A 50 -15.28 -0.62 13.14
N PRO A 51 -14.79 -1.86 12.97
CA PRO A 51 -13.66 -2.14 12.10
C PRO A 51 -14.04 -1.78 10.66
N SER A 52 -13.33 -0.83 10.06
CA SER A 52 -13.64 -0.33 8.73
C SER A 52 -12.98 -1.19 7.65
N PRO A 53 -13.74 -1.75 6.69
CA PRO A 53 -13.16 -2.48 5.56
C PRO A 53 -12.65 -1.56 4.43
N TRP A 54 -13.01 -0.28 4.46
CA TRP A 54 -12.76 0.69 3.39
C TRP A 54 -11.28 0.92 3.02
N PRO A 55 -10.31 0.94 3.95
CA PRO A 55 -8.89 1.05 3.59
C PRO A 55 -8.43 -0.12 2.71
N ARG A 56 -8.86 -1.35 3.04
CA ARG A 56 -8.59 -2.54 2.23
C ARG A 56 -9.21 -2.41 0.83
N TYR A 57 -10.48 -2.01 0.74
CA TYR A 57 -11.16 -1.85 -0.54
C TYR A 57 -10.53 -0.74 -1.39
N PHE A 58 -10.13 0.38 -0.79
CA PHE A 58 -9.41 1.44 -1.48
C PHE A 58 -8.12 0.91 -2.12
N LEU A 59 -7.30 0.19 -1.35
CA LEU A 59 -6.04 -0.39 -1.84
C LEU A 59 -6.27 -1.46 -2.93
N TRP A 60 -7.31 -2.28 -2.78
CA TRP A 60 -7.73 -3.23 -3.81
C TRP A 60 -8.19 -2.54 -5.10
N LEU A 61 -8.96 -1.45 -5.00
CA LEU A 61 -9.38 -0.64 -6.14
C LEU A 61 -8.18 0.01 -6.82
N VAL A 62 -7.22 0.55 -6.07
CA VAL A 62 -5.98 1.09 -6.63
C VAL A 62 -5.20 0.00 -7.38
N ALA A 63 -5.05 -1.19 -6.80
CA ALA A 63 -4.34 -2.29 -7.44
C ALA A 63 -5.00 -2.74 -8.76
N THR A 64 -6.31 -3.02 -8.73
CA THR A 64 -7.06 -3.45 -9.93
C THR A 64 -7.11 -2.34 -10.99
N ASN A 65 -7.20 -1.09 -10.55
CA ASN A 65 -7.16 0.07 -11.41
C ASN A 65 -5.74 0.36 -11.97
N CYS A 66 -4.67 -0.18 -11.41
CA CYS A 66 -3.36 -0.24 -12.07
C CYS A 66 -3.20 -1.46 -12.99
N GLY A 67 -4.22 -2.32 -13.09
CA GLY A 67 -4.19 -3.53 -13.92
C GLY A 67 -3.70 -4.78 -13.21
N ALA A 68 -3.63 -4.79 -11.86
CA ALA A 68 -3.29 -6.00 -11.13
C ALA A 68 -4.36 -7.07 -11.29
N VAL A 69 -3.94 -8.24 -11.78
CA VAL A 69 -4.72 -9.48 -11.74
C VAL A 69 -4.05 -10.39 -10.72
N VAL A 70 -4.64 -10.49 -9.54
CA VAL A 70 -4.01 -11.17 -8.40
C VAL A 70 -4.54 -12.60 -8.28
N LYS A 71 -3.62 -13.57 -8.29
CA LYS A 71 -3.90 -14.97 -7.93
C LYS A 71 -3.22 -15.27 -6.61
N THR A 72 -3.96 -15.85 -5.67
CA THR A 72 -3.44 -16.30 -4.38
C THR A 72 -3.40 -17.82 -4.35
N ASP A 73 -2.30 -18.38 -3.89
CA ASP A 73 -2.14 -19.82 -3.66
C ASP A 73 -1.95 -20.10 -2.16
N GLY A 74 -2.44 -21.25 -1.69
CA GLY A 74 -2.42 -21.63 -0.29
C GLY A 74 -3.62 -21.15 0.54
N ILE A 75 -3.59 -21.47 1.84
CA ILE A 75 -4.67 -21.17 2.79
C ILE A 75 -4.31 -19.89 3.57
N ARG A 76 -5.21 -18.90 3.53
CA ARG A 76 -5.10 -17.71 4.37
C ARG A 76 -5.32 -18.09 5.83
N LEU A 77 -4.32 -17.82 6.65
CA LEU A 77 -4.43 -17.95 8.11
C LEU A 77 -5.37 -16.87 8.67
N LYS A 78 -6.23 -17.27 9.61
CA LYS A 78 -7.23 -16.38 10.26
C LYS A 78 -6.73 -15.73 11.55
N GLN A 79 -5.53 -16.11 12.00
CA GLN A 79 -4.86 -15.57 13.17
C GLN A 79 -3.89 -14.44 12.78
N ASP A 80 -3.35 -13.75 13.78
CA ASP A 80 -2.33 -12.74 13.56
C ASP A 80 -1.07 -13.38 12.99
N VAL A 81 -0.65 -12.87 11.82
CA VAL A 81 0.48 -13.37 11.07
C VAL A 81 1.33 -12.23 10.56
N PHE A 82 2.64 -12.45 10.56
CA PHE A 82 3.59 -11.51 10.00
C PHE A 82 3.92 -11.92 8.57
N TYR A 83 3.44 -11.15 7.58
CA TYR A 83 3.77 -11.40 6.18
C TYR A 83 5.20 -10.91 5.88
N VAL A 84 6.01 -11.80 5.32
CA VAL A 84 7.34 -11.48 4.80
C VAL A 84 7.33 -11.70 3.30
N SER A 85 7.74 -10.69 2.54
CA SER A 85 7.81 -10.74 1.09
C SER A 85 8.97 -9.90 0.58
N ASN A 86 9.45 -10.20 -0.63
CA ASN A 86 10.36 -9.32 -1.33
C ASN A 86 9.65 -7.99 -1.62
N HIS A 87 10.35 -6.87 -1.46
CA HIS A 87 9.85 -5.55 -1.83
C HIS A 87 10.48 -5.13 -3.17
N ILE A 88 9.69 -5.15 -4.23
CA ILE A 88 10.12 -4.86 -5.60
C ILE A 88 9.72 -3.44 -5.97
N SER A 89 8.54 -2.99 -5.53
CA SER A 89 8.00 -1.71 -5.94
C SER A 89 7.01 -1.13 -4.92
N TRP A 90 6.78 0.18 -4.99
CA TRP A 90 5.71 0.82 -4.22
C TRP A 90 4.32 0.19 -4.47
N PHE A 91 4.13 -0.48 -5.62
CA PHE A 91 2.90 -1.14 -6.01
C PHE A 91 2.60 -2.40 -5.20
N ASP A 92 3.58 -2.94 -4.46
CA ASP A 92 3.40 -4.10 -3.60
C ASP A 92 2.35 -3.83 -2.50
N ILE A 93 2.32 -2.58 -1.97
CA ILE A 93 1.40 -2.18 -0.90
C ILE A 93 -0.08 -2.34 -1.33
N PRO A 94 -0.57 -1.67 -2.40
CA PRO A 94 -1.96 -1.80 -2.80
C PRO A 94 -2.33 -3.23 -3.20
N VAL A 95 -1.41 -3.98 -3.82
CA VAL A 95 -1.64 -5.37 -4.22
C VAL A 95 -1.84 -6.27 -2.99
N ILE A 96 -0.89 -6.24 -2.05
CA ILE A 96 -0.89 -7.14 -0.90
C ILE A 96 -1.95 -6.69 0.10
N ALA A 97 -1.94 -5.43 0.57
CA ALA A 97 -2.92 -4.96 1.55
C ALA A 97 -4.35 -4.93 0.99
N GLY A 98 -4.53 -4.71 -0.33
CA GLY A 98 -5.84 -4.85 -0.95
C GLY A 98 -6.39 -6.28 -0.84
N GLN A 99 -5.55 -7.30 -1.00
CA GLN A 99 -5.96 -8.69 -0.86
C GLN A 99 -6.06 -9.17 0.58
N THR A 100 -5.10 -8.79 1.43
CA THR A 100 -4.97 -9.33 2.79
C THR A 100 -5.66 -8.47 3.85
N GLY A 101 -5.81 -7.17 3.61
CA GLY A 101 -6.16 -6.21 4.65
C GLY A 101 -5.05 -5.99 5.68
N CYS A 102 -3.82 -6.41 5.39
CA CYS A 102 -2.71 -6.28 6.34
C CYS A 102 -2.25 -4.83 6.48
N THR A 103 -1.67 -4.56 7.64
CA THR A 103 -0.92 -3.35 7.92
C THR A 103 0.51 -3.49 7.41
N PHE A 104 1.10 -2.38 6.97
CA PHE A 104 2.48 -2.32 6.48
C PHE A 104 3.39 -1.61 7.48
N ILE A 105 4.68 -1.90 7.40
CA ILE A 105 5.73 -1.18 8.10
C ILE A 105 6.33 -0.15 7.13
N SER A 106 6.49 1.08 7.59
CA SER A 106 7.08 2.18 6.83
C SER A 106 8.14 2.90 7.64
N GLN A 107 9.06 3.60 6.97
CA GLN A 107 9.93 4.55 7.64
C GLN A 107 9.12 5.72 8.24
N ASP A 108 9.57 6.21 9.39
CA ASP A 108 8.99 7.35 10.13
C ASP A 108 8.91 8.65 9.33
N GLY A 109 9.85 8.92 8.42
CA GLY A 109 9.81 10.10 7.56
C GLY A 109 8.52 10.25 6.73
N ILE A 110 7.86 9.14 6.37
CA ILE A 110 6.59 9.15 5.63
C ILE A 110 5.42 9.60 6.51
N ALA A 111 5.50 9.40 7.83
CA ALA A 111 4.44 9.81 8.76
C ALA A 111 4.17 11.32 8.73
N ASN A 112 5.20 12.11 8.40
CA ASN A 112 5.14 13.57 8.36
C ASN A 112 4.53 14.12 7.05
N TRP A 113 4.28 13.27 6.04
CA TRP A 113 3.69 13.70 4.79
C TRP A 113 2.19 14.00 4.99
N PRO A 114 1.67 15.17 4.58
CA PRO A 114 0.31 15.58 4.93
C PRO A 114 -0.77 14.59 4.47
N LEU A 115 -0.78 14.28 3.17
CA LEU A 115 -1.78 13.37 2.59
C LEU A 115 -1.38 11.90 2.79
N ILE A 116 -0.16 11.53 2.39
CA ILE A 116 0.28 10.13 2.43
C ILE A 116 0.36 9.62 3.87
N GLY A 117 0.96 10.39 4.79
CA GLY A 117 1.01 10.03 6.21
C GLY A 117 -0.37 9.88 6.84
N PHE A 118 -1.34 10.73 6.44
CA PHE A 118 -2.74 10.59 6.87
C PHE A 118 -3.36 9.28 6.40
N LEU A 119 -3.20 8.93 5.11
CA LEU A 119 -3.72 7.67 4.57
C LEU A 119 -3.03 6.43 5.20
N CYS A 120 -1.72 6.52 5.44
CA CYS A 120 -0.98 5.48 6.16
C CYS A 120 -1.53 5.26 7.57
N ARG A 121 -1.85 6.33 8.31
CA ARG A 121 -2.48 6.22 9.64
C ARG A 121 -3.87 5.57 9.57
N ILE A 122 -4.67 5.88 8.56
CA ILE A 122 -5.96 5.21 8.32
C ILE A 122 -5.78 3.71 8.09
N ASN A 123 -4.73 3.31 7.37
CA ASN A 123 -4.36 1.90 7.16
C ASN A 123 -3.56 1.29 8.33
N LYS A 124 -3.46 2.02 9.45
CA LYS A 124 -2.72 1.66 10.66
C LYS A 124 -1.22 1.35 10.44
N THR A 125 -0.60 1.89 9.39
CA THR A 125 0.82 1.67 9.07
C THR A 125 1.70 1.88 10.30
N ILE A 126 2.56 0.90 10.59
CA ILE A 126 3.52 0.97 11.69
C ILE A 126 4.74 1.73 11.19
N PHE A 127 5.10 2.81 11.87
CA PHE A 127 6.26 3.62 11.52
C PHE A 127 7.46 3.23 12.37
N VAL A 128 8.59 2.95 11.71
CA VAL A 128 9.84 2.54 12.35
C VAL A 128 10.92 3.57 12.04
N SER A 129 11.60 4.05 13.08
CA SER A 129 12.76 4.92 12.96
C SER A 129 14.04 4.10 12.91
N ARG A 130 14.96 4.45 11.99
CA ARG A 130 16.28 3.81 11.86
C ARG A 130 17.38 4.54 12.62
N THR A 131 17.12 5.76 13.09
CA THR A 131 18.12 6.62 13.74
C THR A 131 18.14 6.48 15.26
N ASP A 132 17.16 5.78 15.84
CA ASP A 132 17.07 5.58 17.29
C ASP A 132 16.97 4.08 17.65
N PRO A 133 18.11 3.38 17.74
CA PRO A 133 18.14 1.96 18.12
C PRO A 133 17.65 1.70 19.55
N MET A 134 17.54 2.72 20.42
CA MET A 134 16.99 2.55 21.77
C MET A 134 15.47 2.32 21.78
N GLN A 135 14.76 2.55 20.66
CA GLN A 135 13.32 2.32 20.54
C GLN A 135 12.94 0.94 19.99
N VAL A 136 13.90 0.07 19.67
CA VAL A 136 13.62 -1.27 19.10
C VAL A 136 12.69 -2.10 20.01
N ALA A 137 12.87 -2.02 21.34
CA ALA A 137 12.00 -2.72 22.28
C ALA A 137 10.53 -2.22 22.22
N ASN A 138 10.33 -0.91 22.12
CA ASN A 138 8.99 -0.32 21.97
C ASN A 138 8.37 -0.64 20.60
N GLN A 139 9.18 -0.69 19.54
CA GLN A 139 8.72 -1.07 18.20
C GLN A 139 8.29 -2.54 18.14
N ILE A 140 8.99 -3.44 18.84
CA ILE A 140 8.57 -4.85 18.96
C ILE A 140 7.22 -4.94 19.67
N GLN A 141 6.98 -4.13 20.71
CA GLN A 141 5.70 -4.12 21.41
C GLN A 141 4.56 -3.64 20.49
N ILE A 142 4.78 -2.57 19.72
CA ILE A 142 3.79 -2.08 18.73
C ILE A 142 3.45 -3.15 17.70
N ILE A 143 4.43 -3.90 17.21
CA ILE A 143 4.21 -4.99 16.23
C ILE A 143 3.43 -6.14 16.86
N ARG A 144 3.63 -6.43 18.16
CA ARG A 144 2.87 -7.48 18.87
C ARG A 144 1.42 -7.10 19.15
N GLU A 145 1.12 -5.80 19.26
CA GLU A 145 -0.20 -5.27 19.61
C GLU A 145 -1.06 -4.88 18.38
N ALA A 146 -0.50 -4.90 17.18
CA ALA A 146 -1.14 -4.48 15.94
C ALA A 146 -2.00 -5.59 15.30
#